data_AF-A0A2H9VSQ0-F1
#
_entry.id   AF-A0A2H9VSQ0-F1
#
_cell.length_a   1.000
_cell.length_b   1.000
_cell.length_c   1.000
_cell.angle_alpha   90.00
_cell.angle_beta   90.00
_cell.angle_gamma   90.00
#
_symmetry.space_group_name_H-M   'P 1'
#
loop_
_entity.id
_entity.type
_entity.pdbx_description
1 polymer ?
#
loop_
_entity_poly.entity_id
_entity_poly.type
_entity_poly.pdbx_seq_one_letter_code
_entity_poly.pdbx_strand_id
1 'polypeptide(L)' 'MPWYNGDYPPSYKNQPKKIREKATEIANEILKDSGDEGIAIATGLKKAREFYKKEKH' A
#
# COMPACT_ATOMS: atom_id res chain seq x y z
N MET A 1 -11.72 0.55 -5.91
CA MET A 1 -11.81 2.05 -5.81
C MET A 1 -10.43 2.60 -5.43
N PRO A 2 -9.96 3.75 -5.93
CA PRO A 2 -8.69 4.31 -5.48
C PRO A 2 -8.83 4.73 -4.02
N TRP A 3 -8.13 4.04 -3.11
CA TRP A 3 -8.21 4.31 -1.67
C TRP A 3 -7.78 5.75 -1.41
N TYR A 4 -8.72 6.59 -0.97
CA TYR A 4 -8.48 8.01 -0.68
C TYR A 4 -8.67 8.25 0.82
N ASN A 5 -7.67 8.88 1.45
CA ASN A 5 -7.78 9.62 2.73
C ASN A 5 -8.66 9.02 3.84
N GLY A 6 -8.55 7.71 4.12
CA GLY A 6 -9.15 7.12 5.33
C GLY A 6 -9.77 5.74 5.13
N ASP A 7 -10.13 5.39 3.89
CA ASP A 7 -10.61 4.06 3.54
C ASP A 7 -9.43 3.14 3.27
N TYR A 8 -8.78 2.72 4.35
CA TYR A 8 -7.66 1.79 4.30
C TYR A 8 -8.17 0.37 4.53
N PRO A 9 -7.65 -0.63 3.79
CA PRO A 9 -7.93 -2.01 4.11
C PRO A 9 -7.48 -2.31 5.56
N PRO A 10 -8.15 -3.24 6.26
CA PRO A 10 -7.82 -3.55 7.65
C PRO A 10 -6.33 -3.90 7.86
N SER A 11 -5.68 -4.48 6.84
CA SER A 11 -4.23 -4.76 6.82
C SER A 11 -3.35 -3.51 6.96
N TYR A 12 -3.82 -2.34 6.54
CA TYR A 12 -3.08 -1.07 6.56
C TYR A 12 -3.35 -0.28 7.85
N LYS A 13 -4.48 -0.51 8.54
CA LYS A 13 -4.83 0.17 9.80
C LYS A 13 -3.79 -0.04 10.90
N ASN A 14 -3.13 -1.21 10.91
CA ASN A 14 -2.08 -1.54 11.88
C ASN A 14 -0.68 -1.04 11.48
N GLN A 15 -0.55 -0.32 10.36
CA GLN A 15 0.74 0.16 9.86
C GLN A 15 0.96 1.66 10.16
N PRO A 16 2.22 2.11 10.25
CA PRO A 16 2.54 3.53 10.37
C PRO A 16 1.98 4.35 9.22
N LYS A 17 1.60 5.61 9.50
CA LYS A 17 1.03 6.53 8.50
C LYS A 17 1.86 6.61 7.20
N LYS A 18 3.19 6.64 7.34
CA LYS A 18 4.14 6.67 6.22
C LYS A 18 4.01 5.45 5.31
N ILE A 19 3.91 4.25 5.90
CA ILE A 19 3.80 2.99 5.17
C ILE A 19 2.46 2.89 4.45
N ARG A 20 1.35 3.22 5.10
CA ARG A 20 0.01 3.15 4.47
C ARG A 20 -0.12 4.14 3.30
N GLU A 21 0.41 5.35 3.41
CA GLU A 21 0.39 6.34 2.32
C GLU A 21 1.14 5.82 1.09
N LYS A 22 2.36 5.31 1.30
CA LYS A 22 3.16 4.72 0.21
C LYS A 22 2.55 3.43 -0.35
N ALA A 23 1.97 2.59 0.51
CA ALA A 23 1.33 1.35 0.11
C ALA A 23 0.09 1.61 -0.75
N THR A 24 -0.70 2.64 -0.42
CA THR A 24 -1.86 3.07 -1.22
C THR A 24 -1.45 3.60 -2.58
N GLU A 25 -0.37 4.38 -2.67
CA GLU A 25 0.17 4.86 -3.95
C GLU A 25 0.54 3.68 -4.87
N ILE A 26 1.32 2.73 -4.37
CA ILE A 26 1.74 1.55 -5.13
C ILE A 26 0.56 0.64 -5.48
N ALA A 27 -0.37 0.45 -4.54
CA ALA A 27 -1.53 -0.38 -4.77
C ALA A 27 -2.47 0.24 -5.82
N ASN A 28 -2.63 1.57 -5.86
CA ASN A 28 -3.41 2.25 -6.88
C ASN A 28 -2.82 2.05 -8.29
N GLU A 29 -1.49 2.02 -8.43
CA GLU A 29 -0.84 1.72 -9.72
C GLU A 29 -1.06 0.27 -10.14
N ILE A 30 -0.85 -0.68 -9.23
CA ILE A 30 -1.08 -2.11 -9.50
C ILE A 30 -2.56 -2.37 -9.81
N LEU A 31 -3.47 -1.68 -9.12
CA LEU A 31 -4.90 -1.82 -9.35
C LEU A 31 -5.29 -1.31 -10.74
N LYS A 32 -4.67 -0.22 -11.22
CA LYS A 32 -4.87 0.27 -12.59
C LYS A 32 -4.40 -0.72 -13.64
N ASP A 33 -3.31 -1.43 -13.37
CA ASP A 33 -2.67 -2.33 -14.33
C ASP A 33 -3.28 -3.74 -14.32
N SER A 34 -3.40 -4.34 -13.14
CA SER A 34 -3.86 -5.72 -12.95
C SER A 34 -5.37 -5.84 -12.68
N GLY A 35 -6.04 -4.78 -12.21
CA GLY A 35 -7.46 -4.82 -11.83
C GLY A 35 -7.77 -5.61 -10.55
N ASP A 36 -6.77 -6.24 -9.93
CA ASP A 36 -6.95 -7.15 -8.80
C ASP A 36 -6.65 -6.45 -7.46
N GLU A 37 -7.71 -6.09 -6.72
CA GLU A 37 -7.58 -5.39 -5.43
C GLU A 37 -6.81 -6.22 -4.39
N GLY A 38 -6.99 -7.54 -4.36
CA GLY A 38 -6.32 -8.40 -3.39
C GLY A 38 -4.80 -8.38 -3.59
N ILE A 39 -4.36 -8.52 -4.84
CA ILE A 39 -2.94 -8.48 -5.22
C ILE A 39 -2.38 -7.07 -5.01
N ALA A 40 -3.12 -6.03 -5.39
CA ALA A 40 -2.70 -4.64 -5.21
C ALA A 40 -2.44 -4.30 -3.74
N ILE A 41 -3.34 -4.68 -2.82
CA ILE A 41 -3.20 -4.44 -1.37
C ILE A 41 -1.99 -5.18 -0.81
N ALA A 42 -1.86 -6.48 -1.10
CA ALA A 42 -0.77 -7.30 -0.57
C ALA A 42 0.60 -6.81 -1.08
N THR A 43 0.67 -6.49 -2.38
CA THR A 43 1.92 -6.06 -3.02
C THR A 43 2.29 -4.64 -2.64
N GLY A 44 1.32 -3.72 -2.58
CA GLY A 44 1.53 -2.34 -2.16
C GLY A 44 2.08 -2.26 -0.74
N LEU A 45 1.52 -3.02 0.20
CA LEU A 45 2.01 -3.07 1.58
C LEU A 45 3.42 -3.63 1.69
N LYS A 46 3.70 -4.72 0.96
CA LYS A 46 5.01 -5.37 0.96
C LYS A 46 6.08 -4.41 0.43
N LYS A 47 5.87 -3.80 -0.74
CA LYS A 47 6.80 -2.84 -1.34
C LYS A 47 7.00 -1.60 -0.47
N ALA A 48 5.93 -1.05 0.11
CA ALA A 48 6.02 0.09 1.02
C ALA A 48 6.86 -0.24 2.26
N ARG A 49 6.63 -1.42 2.88
CA ARG A 49 7.44 -1.88 4.01
C ARG A 49 8.91 -2.04 3.64
N GLU A 50 9.21 -2.62 2.49
CA GLU A 50 10.59 -2.80 2.04
C GLU A 50 11.29 -1.47 1.75
N PHE A 51 10.59 -0.50 1.17
CA PHE A 51 11.10 0.84 0.90
C PHE A 51 11.61 1.51 2.19
N TYR A 52 10.76 1.59 3.21
CA TYR A 52 11.13 2.19 4.50
C TYR A 52 12.09 1.32 5.33
N LYS A 53 12.11 0.00 5.11
CA LYS A 53 13.09 -0.89 5.74
C LYS A 53 14.49 -0.66 5.16
N LYS A 54 14.61 -0.38 3.86
CA LYS A 54 15.88 -0.05 3.20
C LYS A 54 16.41 1.34 3.58
N GLU A 55 15.55 2.33 3.78
CA GLU A 55 15.98 3.68 4.22
C GLU A 55 16.60 3.75 5.62
N LYS A 56 16.57 2.66 6.40
CA LYS A 56 17.17 2.58 7.74
C LYS A 56 18.59 1.98 7.78
N HIS A 57 19.21 1.75 6.62
CA HIS A 57 20.56 1.20 6.51
C HIS A 57 21.47 2.17 5.76
#